data_AF-A0A524LQJ1-F1
#
_entry.id   AF-A0A524LQJ1-F1
#
_cell.length_a   1.000
_cell.length_b   1.000
_cell.length_c   1.000
_cell.angle_alpha   90.00
_cell.angle_beta   90.00
_cell.angle_gamma   90.00
#
_symmetry.space_group_name_H-M   'P 1'
#
loop_
_entity.id
_entity.type
_entity.pdbx_description
1 polymer ?
#
loop_
_entity_poly.entity_id
_entity_poly.type
_entity_poly.pdbx_seq_one_letter_code
_entity_poly.pdbx_strand_id
1 'polypeptide(L)'
;MKSSGYILVVVALVITISAAIYQKKTGPTYEVGVDLNWHGVNISGELTRTHGGEGDQPLVINVPDSSMYATIIYKRYNTNNPWIGMKMQRDGDQLFGSLPHQPPAGKLEYFIQVNQDANFVILNEGKSVVTRFKGAVPLIALLPHILLMFAAMFLSNWAGLAAIKQDEKMAMLTYLATAFLFVGGMILGPVVQKFAFGEFWTGIPWGFDLTDNKTLLTMVAWAIAAYMVYRKKSARMWIIAAAIVLLLVYSVPHSTMGSELNYNTMEIQTAD
;
A
#
# COMPACT_ATOMS: atom_id res chain seq x y z
N MET A 1 10.57 -11.99 -39.00
CA MET A 1 9.61 -12.09 -37.87
C MET A 1 10.19 -11.78 -36.48
N LYS A 2 11.22 -10.92 -36.34
CA LYS A 2 11.79 -10.53 -35.02
C LYS A 2 10.97 -9.43 -34.28
N SER A 3 10.05 -8.73 -34.94
CA SER A 3 9.30 -7.61 -34.36
C SER A 3 8.27 -8.02 -33.30
N SER A 4 7.74 -9.25 -33.36
CA SER A 4 6.69 -9.71 -32.45
C SER A 4 7.14 -9.77 -30.99
N GLY A 5 8.39 -10.18 -30.72
CA GLY A 5 8.89 -10.34 -29.35
C GLY A 5 9.04 -9.01 -28.59
N TYR A 6 9.51 -7.96 -29.28
CA TYR A 6 9.67 -6.63 -28.68
C TYR A 6 8.32 -6.00 -28.34
N ILE A 7 7.30 -6.21 -29.19
CA ILE A 7 5.95 -5.71 -28.95
C ILE A 7 5.38 -6.33 -27.66
N LEU A 8 5.56 -7.64 -27.44
CA LEU A 8 5.07 -8.30 -26.22
C LEU A 8 5.73 -7.75 -24.95
N VAL A 9 7.03 -7.46 -25.00
CA VAL A 9 7.77 -6.86 -23.88
C VAL A 9 7.24 -5.45 -23.58
N VAL A 10 7.07 -4.61 -24.60
CA VAL A 10 6.55 -3.25 -24.44
C VAL A 10 5.14 -3.28 -23.87
N VAL A 11 4.27 -4.15 -24.38
CA VAL A 11 2.90 -4.29 -23.86
C VAL A 11 2.91 -4.79 -22.41
N ALA A 12 3.71 -5.80 -22.07
CA ALA A 12 3.86 -6.28 -20.69
C ALA A 12 4.32 -5.17 -19.76
N LEU A 13 5.29 -4.36 -20.19
CA LEU A 13 5.81 -3.23 -19.42
C LEU A 13 4.74 -2.16 -19.19
N VAL A 14 3.98 -1.80 -20.23
CA VAL A 14 2.89 -0.82 -20.13
C VAL A 14 1.81 -1.30 -19.15
N ILE A 15 1.41 -2.58 -19.23
CA ILE A 15 0.45 -3.17 -18.29
C ILE A 15 0.99 -3.09 -16.86
N THR A 16 2.24 -3.50 -16.62
CA THR A 16 2.85 -3.48 -15.28
C THR A 16 2.94 -2.06 -14.71
N ILE A 17 3.41 -1.09 -15.50
CA ILE A 17 3.51 0.30 -15.06
C ILE A 17 2.13 0.87 -14.74
N SER A 18 1.14 0.58 -15.60
CA SER A 18 -0.24 1.06 -15.39
C SER A 18 -0.84 0.50 -14.10
N ALA A 19 -0.65 -0.80 -13.86
CA ALA A 19 -1.08 -1.46 -12.62
C ALA A 19 -0.35 -0.89 -11.38
N ALA A 20 0.95 -0.61 -11.49
CA ALA A 20 1.74 -0.03 -10.41
C ALA A 20 1.26 1.39 -10.04
N ILE A 21 0.99 2.23 -11.04
CA ILE A 21 0.44 3.59 -10.83
C ILE A 21 -0.93 3.51 -10.18
N TYR A 22 -1.80 2.62 -10.68
CA TYR A 22 -3.13 2.40 -10.11
C TYR A 22 -3.05 1.97 -8.63
N GLN A 23 -2.18 1.00 -8.31
CA GLN A 23 -1.95 0.55 -6.93
C GLN A 23 -1.47 1.67 -6.02
N LYS A 24 -0.52 2.50 -6.49
CA LYS A 24 -0.01 3.64 -5.71
C LYS A 24 -1.11 4.64 -5.38
N LYS A 25 -1.96 4.97 -6.36
CA LYS A 25 -3.04 5.97 -6.20
C LYS A 25 -4.21 5.48 -5.35
N THR A 26 -4.53 4.19 -5.44
CA THR A 26 -5.66 3.58 -4.71
C THR A 26 -5.25 3.02 -3.34
N GLY A 27 -3.96 2.99 -3.04
CA GLY A 27 -3.42 2.48 -1.80
C GLY A 27 -3.80 3.33 -0.58
N PRO A 28 -3.92 2.73 0.62
CA PRO A 28 -4.30 3.42 1.85
C PRO A 28 -3.20 4.34 2.37
N THR A 29 -2.00 4.29 1.79
CA THR A 29 -0.87 5.17 2.12
C THR A 29 -0.83 6.43 1.25
N TYR A 30 -1.70 6.55 0.25
CA TYR A 30 -1.75 7.73 -0.61
C TYR A 30 -2.28 8.93 0.16
N GLU A 31 -1.47 9.96 0.30
CA GLU A 31 -1.74 11.15 1.08
C GLU A 31 -2.94 11.92 0.53
N VAL A 32 -3.70 12.55 1.43
CA VAL A 32 -4.86 13.37 1.04
C VAL A 32 -4.38 14.80 0.91
N GLY A 33 -4.19 15.24 -0.34
CA GLY A 33 -3.89 16.64 -0.64
C GLY A 33 -5.07 17.54 -0.26
N VAL A 34 -4.74 18.67 0.36
CA VAL A 34 -5.68 19.72 0.72
C VAL A 34 -5.24 20.99 0.00
N ASP A 35 -6.18 21.62 -0.69
CA ASP A 35 -6.04 22.94 -1.29
C ASP A 35 -7.41 23.62 -1.22
N LEU A 36 -7.50 24.66 -0.40
CA LEU A 36 -8.75 25.32 -0.03
C LEU A 36 -8.51 26.82 0.05
N ASN A 37 -9.30 27.60 -0.68
CA ASN A 37 -9.42 29.03 -0.45
C ASN A 37 -10.49 29.30 0.62
N TRP A 38 -10.08 29.86 1.77
CA TRP A 38 -10.98 30.24 2.85
C TRP A 38 -10.71 31.68 3.27
N HIS A 39 -11.76 32.52 3.23
CA HIS A 39 -11.65 33.98 3.45
C HIS A 39 -10.56 34.68 2.61
N GLY A 40 -10.33 34.21 1.37
CA GLY A 40 -9.32 34.78 0.47
C GLY A 40 -7.89 34.29 0.73
N VAL A 41 -7.69 33.45 1.76
CA VAL A 41 -6.40 32.83 2.10
C VAL A 41 -6.36 31.43 1.51
N ASN A 42 -5.27 31.11 0.79
CA ASN A 42 -5.08 29.75 0.31
C ASN A 42 -4.43 28.88 1.39
N ILE A 43 -5.14 27.85 1.82
CA ILE A 43 -4.70 26.85 2.78
C ILE A 43 -4.37 25.57 2.01
N SER A 44 -3.13 25.11 2.12
CA SER A 44 -2.68 23.91 1.42
C SER A 44 -1.84 22.99 2.30
N GLY A 45 -1.78 21.70 1.94
CA GLY A 45 -0.97 20.72 2.67
C GLY A 45 -1.32 19.28 2.31
N GLU A 46 -0.70 18.34 2.99
CA GLU A 46 -0.90 16.90 2.78
C GLU A 46 -1.26 16.24 4.10
N LEU A 47 -2.41 15.57 4.15
CA LEU A 47 -2.80 14.75 5.29
C LEU A 47 -2.25 13.34 5.08
N THR A 48 -1.15 13.06 5.79
CA THR A 48 -0.43 11.80 5.72
C THR A 48 -1.24 10.65 6.33
N ARG A 49 -1.18 9.47 5.70
CA ARG A 49 -1.98 8.27 6.07
C ARG A 49 -1.16 7.09 6.57
N THR A 50 0.15 7.28 6.68
CA THR A 50 1.03 6.27 7.25
C THR A 50 2.23 6.95 7.89
N HIS A 51 2.71 6.35 8.96
CA HIS A 51 3.95 6.76 9.59
C HIS A 51 4.79 5.52 9.90
N GLY A 52 6.09 5.60 9.63
CA GLY A 52 7.02 4.48 9.77
C GLY A 52 8.14 4.84 10.73
N GLY A 53 8.46 3.92 11.63
CA GLY A 53 9.53 4.09 12.61
C GLY A 53 9.07 4.68 13.94
N GLU A 54 10.05 5.15 14.71
CA GLU A 54 9.85 5.70 16.05
C GLU A 54 9.41 7.17 15.99
N GLY A 55 8.67 7.59 17.03
CA GLY A 55 8.30 8.98 17.23
C GLY A 55 6.93 9.35 16.65
N ASP A 56 6.57 10.61 16.87
CA ASP A 56 5.27 11.15 16.49
C ASP A 56 5.22 11.42 14.98
N GLN A 57 4.03 11.26 14.39
CA GLN A 57 3.82 11.53 12.98
C GLN A 57 3.71 13.04 12.75
N PRO A 58 4.62 13.68 11.99
CA PRO A 58 4.55 15.11 11.73
C PRO A 58 3.41 15.42 10.76
N LEU A 59 2.77 16.57 10.97
CA LEU A 59 1.77 17.17 10.11
C LEU A 59 2.12 18.62 9.86
N VAL A 60 2.09 19.02 8.60
CA VAL A 60 2.41 20.39 8.17
C VAL A 60 1.33 20.87 7.21
N ILE A 61 0.83 22.08 7.47
CA ILE A 61 -0.05 22.79 6.54
C ILE A 61 0.46 24.22 6.35
N ASN A 62 0.26 24.75 5.14
CA ASN A 62 0.54 26.12 4.79
C ASN A 62 -0.72 26.96 5.01
N VAL A 63 -0.62 27.94 5.92
CA VAL A 63 -1.67 28.91 6.27
C VAL A 63 -0.99 30.28 6.41
N PRO A 64 -0.85 31.05 5.30
CA PRO A 64 -0.08 32.30 5.29
C PRO A 64 -0.62 33.39 6.22
N ASP A 65 -1.91 33.41 6.49
CA ASP A 65 -2.51 34.38 7.39
C ASP A 65 -2.18 34.05 8.86
N SER A 66 -1.41 34.93 9.51
CA SER A 66 -0.98 34.78 10.89
C SER A 66 -2.11 34.90 11.93
N SER A 67 -3.26 35.47 11.56
CA SER A 67 -4.44 35.52 12.44
C SER A 67 -5.11 34.14 12.58
N MET A 68 -4.89 33.24 11.62
CA MET A 68 -5.43 31.90 11.63
C MET A 68 -4.55 30.95 12.45
N TYR A 69 -5.18 30.00 13.14
CA TYR A 69 -4.51 28.90 13.83
C TYR A 69 -5.21 27.58 13.55
N ALA A 70 -4.46 26.48 13.66
CA ALA A 70 -4.99 25.15 13.41
C ALA A 70 -4.91 24.25 14.64
N THR A 71 -5.84 23.32 14.73
CA THR A 71 -5.90 22.28 15.74
C THR A 71 -6.00 20.93 15.05
N ILE A 72 -5.09 20.02 15.38
CA ILE A 72 -5.19 18.61 15.01
C ILE A 72 -6.16 17.96 15.99
N ILE A 73 -7.21 17.34 15.48
CA ILE A 73 -8.21 16.67 16.31
C ILE A 73 -8.15 15.20 15.94
N TYR A 74 -7.86 14.33 16.92
CA TYR A 74 -7.62 12.92 16.67
C TYR A 74 -8.19 12.02 17.76
N LYS A 75 -8.37 10.75 17.43
CA LYS A 75 -8.67 9.67 18.38
C LYS A 75 -8.06 8.36 17.90
N ARG A 76 -8.03 7.38 18.79
CA ARG A 76 -7.70 6.00 18.42
C ARG A 76 -8.80 5.44 17.52
N TYR A 77 -8.40 4.90 16.37
CA TYR A 77 -9.33 4.37 15.37
C TYR A 77 -10.14 3.20 15.94
N ASN A 78 -11.41 3.09 15.53
CA ASN A 78 -12.35 2.05 15.96
C ASN A 78 -12.49 1.91 17.50
N THR A 79 -12.40 3.03 18.23
CA THR A 79 -12.64 3.09 19.67
C THR A 79 -13.72 4.10 20.02
N ASN A 80 -14.29 3.97 21.23
CA ASN A 80 -15.17 4.97 21.84
C ASN A 80 -14.38 6.06 22.59
N ASN A 81 -13.08 6.19 22.35
CA ASN A 81 -12.30 7.24 22.99
C ASN A 81 -12.77 8.63 22.51
N PRO A 82 -12.77 9.63 23.40
CA PRO A 82 -13.10 11.00 23.01
C PRO A 82 -12.04 11.53 22.04
N TRP A 83 -12.45 12.47 21.19
CA TRP A 83 -11.54 13.24 20.35
C TRP A 83 -10.67 14.15 21.20
N ILE A 84 -9.37 14.19 20.91
CA ILE A 84 -8.37 15.01 21.57
C ILE A 84 -7.90 16.07 20.58
N GLY A 85 -7.88 17.33 21.00
CA GLY A 85 -7.39 18.45 20.21
C GLY A 85 -5.99 18.88 20.64
N MET A 86 -5.09 19.07 19.66
CA MET A 86 -3.76 19.61 19.85
C MET A 86 -3.56 20.82 18.94
N LYS A 87 -3.21 21.97 19.52
CA LYS A 87 -2.95 23.19 18.75
C LYS A 87 -1.62 23.05 17.99
N MET A 88 -1.62 23.43 16.72
CA MET A 88 -0.42 23.48 15.89
C MET A 88 0.41 24.73 16.22
N GLN A 89 1.73 24.60 16.11
CA GLN A 89 2.70 25.67 16.30
C GLN A 89 2.98 26.36 14.98
N ARG A 90 3.12 27.70 15.00
CA ARG A 90 3.38 28.50 13.81
C ARG A 90 4.86 28.75 13.63
N ASP A 91 5.33 28.60 12.39
CA ASP A 91 6.62 29.08 11.92
C ASP A 91 6.45 29.65 10.50
N GLY A 92 6.53 30.98 10.40
CA GLY A 92 6.17 31.72 9.19
C GLY A 92 4.75 31.43 8.71
N ASP A 93 4.66 31.06 7.42
CA ASP A 93 3.41 30.72 6.73
C ASP A 93 2.93 29.29 7.04
N GLN A 94 3.70 28.51 7.80
CA GLN A 94 3.40 27.11 8.08
C GLN A 94 2.93 26.89 9.52
N LEU A 95 2.05 25.90 9.67
CA LEU A 95 1.63 25.36 10.96
C LEU A 95 2.09 23.92 11.06
N PHE A 96 2.75 23.61 12.17
CA PHE A 96 3.35 22.31 12.49
C PHE A 96 2.63 21.68 13.67
N GLY A 97 2.40 20.39 13.60
CA GLY A 97 1.98 19.61 14.75
C GLY A 97 2.32 18.15 14.54
N SER A 98 1.95 17.32 15.51
CA SER A 98 2.23 15.90 15.43
C SER A 98 1.10 15.07 16.00
N LEU A 99 0.88 13.89 15.41
CA LEU A 99 0.04 12.86 15.99
C LEU A 99 0.90 11.96 16.89
N PRO A 100 0.45 11.63 18.10
CA PRO A 100 1.25 10.85 19.03
C PRO A 100 1.57 9.48 18.46
N HIS A 101 2.82 9.04 18.66
CA HIS A 101 3.30 7.73 18.25
C HIS A 101 2.35 6.60 18.67
N GLN A 102 2.10 5.64 17.78
CA GLN A 102 1.39 4.40 18.08
C GLN A 102 2.28 3.18 17.80
N PRO A 103 2.08 2.06 18.53
CA PRO A 103 2.72 0.80 18.20
C PRO A 103 2.43 0.35 16.76
N PRO A 104 3.25 -0.54 16.18
CA PRO A 104 3.00 -1.12 14.87
C PRO A 104 1.56 -1.66 14.72
N ALA A 105 0.95 -1.44 13.55
CA ALA A 105 -0.46 -1.71 13.25
C ALA A 105 -1.48 -0.82 14.01
N GLY A 106 -1.02 0.07 14.89
CA GLY A 106 -1.83 1.13 15.49
C GLY A 106 -2.37 2.10 14.45
N LYS A 107 -3.63 2.50 14.61
CA LYS A 107 -4.29 3.47 13.74
C LYS A 107 -4.84 4.64 14.54
N LEU A 108 -4.66 5.85 14.01
CA LEU A 108 -5.34 7.04 14.50
C LEU A 108 -6.28 7.56 13.43
N GLU A 109 -7.44 8.04 13.85
CA GLU A 109 -8.35 8.82 13.03
C GLU A 109 -8.16 10.29 13.39
N TYR A 110 -7.97 11.16 12.41
CA TYR A 110 -7.75 12.58 12.66
C TYR A 110 -8.31 13.48 11.57
N PHE A 111 -8.50 14.75 11.90
CA PHE A 111 -8.72 15.84 10.96
C PHE A 111 -8.05 17.11 11.48
N ILE A 112 -7.88 18.10 10.60
CA ILE A 112 -7.34 19.40 10.98
C ILE A 112 -8.43 20.45 10.83
N GLN A 113 -8.62 21.23 11.89
CA GLN A 113 -9.53 22.37 11.91
C GLN A 113 -8.72 23.65 11.91
N VAL A 114 -8.93 24.51 10.91
CA VAL A 114 -8.37 25.86 10.85
C VAL A 114 -9.41 26.83 11.39
N ASN A 115 -8.98 27.74 12.26
CA ASN A 115 -9.82 28.66 13.00
C ASN A 115 -9.39 30.10 12.73
N GLN A 116 -10.37 30.99 12.68
CA GLN A 116 -10.21 32.45 12.64
C GLN A 116 -11.35 33.06 13.45
N ASP A 117 -11.03 33.74 14.55
CA ASP A 117 -12.00 34.28 15.50
C ASP A 117 -13.04 33.24 15.96
N ALA A 118 -14.33 33.46 15.64
CA ALA A 118 -15.44 32.55 15.96
C ALA A 118 -15.75 31.54 14.84
N ASN A 119 -15.08 31.65 13.69
CA ASN A 119 -15.32 30.80 12.53
C ASN A 119 -14.23 29.72 12.42
N PHE A 120 -14.59 28.59 11.82
CA PHE A 120 -13.65 27.53 11.53
C PHE A 120 -14.00 26.80 10.22
N VAL A 121 -13.00 26.13 9.66
CA VAL A 121 -13.15 25.20 8.56
C VAL A 121 -12.38 23.92 8.87
N ILE A 122 -12.99 22.77 8.57
CA ILE A 122 -12.32 21.48 8.65
C ILE A 122 -11.77 21.17 7.26
N LEU A 123 -10.47 20.84 7.21
CA LEU A 123 -9.81 20.46 5.96
C LEU A 123 -10.40 19.17 5.38
N ASN A 124 -10.10 18.88 4.12
CA ASN A 124 -10.59 17.67 3.43
C ASN A 124 -12.14 17.55 3.45
N GLU A 125 -12.83 18.65 3.15
CA GLU A 125 -14.30 18.70 3.07
C GLU A 125 -15.02 18.21 4.35
N GLY A 126 -14.41 18.39 5.51
CA GLY A 126 -14.96 17.91 6.78
C GLY A 126 -14.78 16.42 7.05
N LYS A 127 -14.06 15.68 6.19
CA LYS A 127 -13.82 14.23 6.35
C LYS A 127 -12.54 13.97 7.12
N SER A 128 -12.61 13.03 8.06
CA SER A 128 -11.43 12.52 8.77
C SER A 128 -10.56 11.65 7.85
N VAL A 129 -9.32 11.50 8.27
CA VAL A 129 -8.29 10.68 7.64
C VAL A 129 -7.82 9.65 8.66
N VAL A 130 -7.62 8.41 8.20
CA VAL A 130 -7.04 7.34 9.03
C VAL A 130 -5.57 7.20 8.66
N THR A 131 -4.71 7.30 9.67
CA THR A 131 -3.27 6.99 9.54
C THR A 131 -2.93 5.68 10.23
N ARG A 132 -2.01 4.90 9.63
CA ARG A 132 -1.50 3.63 10.17
C ARG A 132 -0.01 3.73 10.48
N PHE A 133 0.36 3.40 11.71
CA PHE A 133 1.73 3.32 12.20
C PHE A 133 2.35 1.96 11.88
N LYS A 134 3.63 1.97 11.52
CA LYS A 134 4.43 0.80 11.13
C LYS A 134 5.82 0.90 11.75
N GLY A 135 6.44 -0.24 12.01
CA GLY A 135 7.86 -0.29 12.33
C GLY A 135 8.75 0.20 11.19
N ALA A 136 9.97 0.59 11.51
CA ALA A 136 10.98 0.94 10.50
C ALA A 136 11.39 -0.32 9.72
N VAL A 137 11.18 -0.31 8.40
CA VAL A 137 11.60 -1.42 7.53
C VAL A 137 12.97 -1.11 6.94
N PRO A 138 13.99 -1.94 7.20
CA PRO A 138 15.32 -1.74 6.62
C PRO A 138 15.26 -1.73 5.08
N LEU A 139 15.92 -0.74 4.47
CA LEU A 139 15.95 -0.59 3.02
C LEU A 139 16.54 -1.84 2.32
N ILE A 140 17.49 -2.52 2.97
CA ILE A 140 18.10 -3.76 2.47
C ILE A 140 17.10 -4.92 2.35
N ALA A 141 16.00 -4.90 3.10
CA ALA A 141 14.91 -5.88 2.97
C ALA A 141 13.81 -5.36 2.02
N LEU A 142 13.45 -4.09 2.17
CA LEU A 142 12.37 -3.47 1.40
C LEU A 142 12.68 -3.36 -0.10
N LEU A 143 13.88 -2.91 -0.45
CA LEU A 143 14.25 -2.67 -1.84
C LEU A 143 14.30 -3.97 -2.66
N PRO A 144 14.97 -5.06 -2.22
CA PRO A 144 14.92 -6.33 -2.95
C PRO A 144 13.51 -6.92 -3.05
N HIS A 145 12.69 -6.78 -2.00
CA HIS A 145 11.29 -7.19 -2.05
C HIS A 145 10.55 -6.49 -3.19
N ILE A 146 10.53 -5.15 -3.20
CA ILE A 146 9.83 -4.35 -4.21
C ILE A 146 10.31 -4.68 -5.62
N LEU A 147 11.63 -4.79 -5.83
CA LEU A 147 12.20 -5.11 -7.13
C LEU A 147 11.76 -6.48 -7.63
N LEU A 148 11.77 -7.51 -6.77
CA LEU A 148 11.32 -8.84 -7.13
C LEU A 148 9.82 -8.90 -7.39
N MET A 149 9.00 -8.17 -6.63
CA MET A 149 7.54 -8.11 -6.87
C MET A 149 7.21 -7.50 -8.23
N PHE A 150 7.83 -6.36 -8.58
CA PHE A 150 7.60 -5.74 -9.89
C PHE A 150 8.17 -6.57 -11.04
N ALA A 151 9.33 -7.20 -10.85
CA ALA A 151 9.90 -8.10 -11.84
C ALA A 151 9.03 -9.36 -12.02
N ALA A 152 8.49 -9.95 -10.95
CA ALA A 152 7.53 -11.05 -11.02
C ALA A 152 6.26 -10.65 -11.80
N MET A 153 5.70 -9.46 -11.52
CA MET A 153 4.53 -8.94 -12.22
C MET A 153 4.81 -8.72 -13.72
N PHE A 154 5.95 -8.13 -14.06
CA PHE A 154 6.37 -7.97 -15.46
C PHE A 154 6.55 -9.31 -16.17
N LEU A 155 7.27 -10.26 -15.56
CA LEU A 155 7.48 -11.60 -16.10
C LEU A 155 6.16 -12.36 -16.26
N SER A 156 5.23 -12.20 -15.32
CA SER A 156 3.87 -12.75 -15.36
C SER A 156 3.09 -12.23 -16.58
N ASN A 157 3.04 -10.91 -16.77
CA ASN A 157 2.38 -10.30 -17.92
C ASN A 157 3.01 -10.75 -19.24
N TRP A 158 4.35 -10.82 -19.29
CA TRP A 158 5.06 -11.29 -20.47
C TRP A 158 4.78 -12.78 -20.74
N ALA A 159 4.80 -13.63 -19.71
CA ALA A 159 4.47 -15.06 -19.82
C ALA A 159 3.04 -15.28 -20.32
N GLY A 160 2.06 -14.51 -19.82
CA GLY A 160 0.67 -14.57 -20.28
C GLY A 160 0.53 -14.20 -21.76
N LEU A 161 1.15 -13.10 -22.19
CA LEU A 161 1.17 -12.67 -23.59
C LEU A 161 1.90 -13.68 -24.50
N ALA A 162 3.03 -14.20 -24.04
CA ALA A 162 3.80 -15.25 -24.71
C ALA A 162 2.95 -16.53 -24.89
N ALA A 163 2.22 -16.94 -23.86
CA ALA A 163 1.30 -18.08 -23.92
C ALA A 163 0.16 -17.87 -24.93
N ILE A 164 -0.39 -16.64 -25.04
CA ILE A 164 -1.40 -16.31 -26.07
C ILE A 164 -0.82 -16.48 -27.49
N LYS A 165 0.43 -16.09 -27.69
CA LYS A 165 1.12 -16.19 -28.98
C LYS A 165 1.77 -17.56 -29.25
N GLN A 166 1.71 -18.48 -28.28
CA GLN A 166 2.43 -19.76 -28.31
C GLN A 166 3.95 -19.57 -28.52
N ASP A 167 4.51 -18.53 -27.91
CA ASP A 167 5.94 -18.25 -27.96
C ASP A 167 6.71 -19.30 -27.14
N GLU A 168 7.80 -19.81 -27.69
CA GLU A 168 8.67 -20.83 -27.07
C GLU A 168 9.19 -20.40 -25.70
N LYS A 169 9.32 -19.09 -25.47
CA LYS A 169 9.81 -18.52 -24.20
C LYS A 169 8.81 -18.64 -23.04
N MET A 170 7.54 -19.00 -23.30
CA MET A 170 6.50 -19.04 -22.25
C MET A 170 6.88 -19.93 -21.07
N ALA A 171 7.60 -21.03 -21.32
CA ALA A 171 8.04 -21.96 -20.27
C ALA A 171 9.09 -21.31 -19.35
N MET A 172 10.13 -20.71 -19.94
CA MET A 172 11.18 -20.01 -19.19
C MET A 172 10.60 -18.85 -18.38
N LEU A 173 9.75 -18.03 -19.01
CA LEU A 173 9.11 -16.89 -18.35
C LEU A 173 8.22 -17.33 -17.18
N THR A 174 7.54 -18.47 -17.31
CA THR A 174 6.76 -19.06 -16.22
C THR A 174 7.63 -19.40 -15.03
N TYR A 175 8.74 -20.10 -15.22
CA TYR A 175 9.65 -20.45 -14.12
C TYR A 175 10.26 -19.20 -13.46
N LEU A 176 10.65 -18.20 -14.25
CA LEU A 176 11.19 -16.95 -13.71
C LEU A 176 10.13 -16.17 -12.92
N ALA A 177 8.91 -16.03 -13.44
CA ALA A 177 7.81 -15.36 -12.74
C ALA A 177 7.50 -16.07 -11.41
N THR A 178 7.39 -17.41 -11.42
CA THR A 178 7.15 -18.21 -10.22
C THR A 178 8.29 -18.07 -9.21
N ALA A 179 9.55 -18.12 -9.65
CA ALA A 179 10.70 -17.99 -8.76
C ALA A 179 10.78 -16.60 -8.11
N PHE A 180 10.57 -15.54 -8.90
CA PHE A 180 10.62 -14.16 -8.41
C PHE A 180 9.46 -13.87 -7.47
N LEU A 181 8.26 -14.37 -7.78
CA LEU A 181 7.11 -14.29 -6.88
C LEU A 181 7.34 -15.04 -5.58
N PHE A 182 7.98 -16.21 -5.64
CA PHE A 182 8.28 -16.99 -4.44
C PHE A 182 9.28 -16.24 -3.54
N VAL A 183 10.41 -15.79 -4.09
CA VAL A 183 11.43 -15.09 -3.29
C VAL A 183 10.91 -13.71 -2.85
N GLY A 184 10.32 -12.93 -3.74
CA GLY A 184 9.79 -11.61 -3.41
C GLY A 184 8.59 -11.68 -2.47
N GLY A 185 7.62 -12.53 -2.77
CA GLY A 185 6.32 -12.60 -2.08
C GLY A 185 6.33 -13.50 -0.86
N MET A 186 6.80 -14.75 -0.99
CA MET A 186 6.71 -15.75 0.08
C MET A 186 7.92 -15.77 1.03
N ILE A 187 9.05 -15.16 0.66
CA ILE A 187 10.22 -15.04 1.54
C ILE A 187 10.38 -13.61 2.02
N LEU A 188 10.64 -12.67 1.11
CA LEU A 188 10.91 -11.28 1.50
C LEU A 188 9.65 -10.53 1.96
N GLY A 189 8.46 -10.89 1.46
CA GLY A 189 7.18 -10.35 1.94
C GLY A 189 7.01 -10.53 3.45
N PRO A 190 7.06 -11.77 3.97
CA PRO A 190 7.07 -12.05 5.40
C PRO A 190 8.14 -11.31 6.20
N VAL A 191 9.36 -11.19 5.65
CA VAL A 191 10.45 -10.45 6.31
C VAL A 191 10.10 -8.96 6.44
N VAL A 192 9.61 -8.33 5.37
CA VAL A 192 9.16 -6.93 5.38
C VAL A 192 7.98 -6.76 6.34
N GLN A 193 7.04 -7.70 6.37
CA GLN A 193 5.90 -7.71 7.28
C GLN A 193 6.33 -7.78 8.75
N LYS A 194 7.32 -8.62 9.06
CA LYS A 194 7.88 -8.75 10.41
C LYS A 194 8.46 -7.44 10.90
N PHE A 195 9.20 -6.72 10.06
CA PHE A 195 9.72 -5.40 10.42
C PHE A 195 8.61 -4.35 10.56
N ALA A 196 7.59 -4.38 9.70
CA ALA A 196 6.53 -3.39 9.70
C ALA A 196 5.50 -3.57 10.83
N PHE A 197 5.20 -4.82 11.20
CA PHE A 197 4.06 -5.16 12.07
C PHE A 197 4.35 -6.22 13.13
N GLY A 198 5.57 -6.75 13.20
CA GLY A 198 5.92 -7.73 14.24
C GLY A 198 5.48 -9.16 13.93
N GLU A 199 4.82 -9.43 12.80
CA GLU A 199 4.40 -10.77 12.38
C GLU A 199 4.99 -11.17 11.02
N PHE A 200 5.37 -12.43 10.85
CA PHE A 200 5.87 -12.91 9.56
C PHE A 200 4.74 -13.21 8.57
N TRP A 201 3.61 -13.70 9.05
CA TRP A 201 2.50 -14.11 8.20
C TRP A 201 1.22 -14.10 8.99
N THR A 202 0.20 -13.44 8.46
CA THR A 202 -1.13 -13.26 9.04
C THR A 202 -2.23 -13.74 8.08
N GLY A 203 -1.86 -14.35 6.95
CA GLY A 203 -2.77 -15.07 6.06
C GLY A 203 -3.02 -16.52 6.48
N ILE A 204 -3.74 -17.27 5.65
CA ILE A 204 -4.08 -18.68 5.87
C ILE A 204 -2.80 -19.51 5.98
N PRO A 205 -2.72 -20.48 6.92
CA PRO A 205 -3.78 -20.95 7.82
C PRO A 205 -3.88 -20.24 9.18
N TRP A 206 -3.00 -19.29 9.48
CA TRP A 206 -2.91 -18.68 10.82
C TRP A 206 -3.75 -17.41 10.99
N GLY A 207 -4.22 -16.81 9.90
CA GLY A 207 -5.14 -15.67 9.92
C GLY A 207 -5.82 -15.45 8.57
N PHE A 208 -6.40 -14.26 8.39
CA PHE A 208 -7.20 -13.90 7.22
C PHE A 208 -6.75 -12.60 6.55
N ASP A 209 -5.50 -12.15 6.80
CA ASP A 209 -4.96 -10.93 6.19
C ASP A 209 -5.06 -11.01 4.66
N LEU A 210 -5.68 -9.98 4.08
CA LEU A 210 -5.95 -9.94 2.67
C LEU A 210 -4.67 -9.89 1.83
N THR A 211 -3.62 -9.22 2.29
CA THR A 211 -2.36 -9.03 1.56
C THR A 211 -1.60 -10.35 1.45
N ASP A 212 -1.53 -11.09 2.55
CA ASP A 212 -0.90 -12.41 2.58
C ASP A 212 -1.69 -13.43 1.75
N ASN A 213 -3.02 -13.45 1.91
CA ASN A 213 -3.88 -14.36 1.14
C ASN A 213 -3.85 -14.10 -0.37
N LYS A 214 -3.77 -12.83 -0.78
CA LYS A 214 -3.55 -12.43 -2.18
C LYS A 214 -2.24 -13.01 -2.71
N THR A 215 -1.16 -12.86 -1.95
CA THR A 215 0.17 -13.37 -2.33
C THR A 215 0.15 -14.90 -2.43
N LEU A 216 -0.45 -15.57 -1.45
CA LEU A 216 -0.60 -17.03 -1.43
C LEU A 216 -1.41 -17.55 -2.62
N LEU A 217 -2.58 -16.96 -2.90
CA LEU A 217 -3.41 -17.32 -4.04
C LEU A 217 -2.64 -17.20 -5.35
N THR A 218 -1.92 -16.09 -5.51
CA THR A 218 -1.10 -15.83 -6.70
C THR A 218 0.02 -16.86 -6.81
N MET A 219 0.68 -17.18 -5.69
CA MET A 219 1.75 -18.18 -5.63
C MET A 219 1.25 -19.56 -6.02
N VAL A 220 0.09 -19.99 -5.50
CA VAL A 220 -0.53 -21.28 -5.84
C VAL A 220 -0.87 -21.34 -7.33
N ALA A 221 -1.47 -20.30 -7.90
CA ALA A 221 -1.78 -20.24 -9.33
C ALA A 221 -0.51 -20.39 -10.19
N TRP A 222 0.58 -19.69 -9.84
CA TRP A 222 1.86 -19.77 -10.54
C TRP A 222 2.60 -21.08 -10.32
N ALA A 223 2.47 -21.71 -9.16
CA ALA A 223 3.00 -23.04 -8.89
C ALA A 223 2.31 -24.10 -9.77
N ILE A 224 0.98 -24.03 -9.91
CA ILE A 224 0.21 -24.90 -10.80
C ILE A 224 0.64 -24.69 -12.26
N ALA A 225 0.75 -23.43 -12.71
CA ALA A 225 1.22 -23.12 -14.06
C ALA A 225 2.63 -23.70 -14.33
N ALA A 226 3.58 -23.48 -13.42
CA ALA A 226 4.93 -24.03 -13.52
C ALA A 226 4.95 -25.56 -13.53
N TYR A 227 4.12 -26.20 -12.71
CA TYR A 227 3.97 -27.65 -12.69
C TYR A 227 3.40 -28.19 -14.02
N MET A 228 2.40 -27.52 -14.60
CA MET A 228 1.83 -27.91 -15.88
C MET A 228 2.82 -27.74 -17.05
N VAL A 229 3.65 -26.69 -17.00
CA VAL A 229 4.80 -26.52 -17.92
C VAL A 229 5.77 -27.70 -17.77
N TYR A 230 6.16 -28.05 -16.54
CA TYR A 230 7.06 -29.19 -16.28
C TYR A 230 6.50 -30.51 -16.81
N ARG A 231 5.20 -30.74 -16.65
CA ARG A 231 4.50 -31.93 -17.16
C ARG A 231 4.29 -31.92 -18.69
N LYS A 232 4.63 -30.84 -19.39
CA LYS A 232 4.39 -30.63 -20.83
C LYS A 232 2.91 -30.84 -21.23
N LYS A 233 1.98 -30.61 -20.31
CA LYS A 233 0.53 -30.78 -20.53
C LYS A 233 -0.14 -29.42 -20.61
N SER A 234 -0.75 -29.10 -21.75
CA SER A 234 -1.71 -27.99 -21.94
C SER A 234 -1.44 -26.71 -21.11
N ALA A 235 -0.16 -26.35 -20.93
CA ALA A 235 0.26 -25.37 -19.94
C ALA A 235 -0.20 -23.95 -20.27
N ARG A 236 -0.48 -23.70 -21.55
CA ARG A 236 -0.93 -22.42 -22.08
C ARG A 236 -2.08 -21.81 -21.29
N MET A 237 -3.16 -22.56 -21.06
CA MET A 237 -4.33 -22.02 -20.36
C MET A 237 -4.02 -21.71 -18.89
N TRP A 238 -3.18 -22.53 -18.24
CA TRP A 238 -2.76 -22.31 -16.87
C TRP A 238 -1.88 -21.07 -16.71
N ILE A 239 -0.98 -20.81 -17.65
CA ILE A 239 -0.14 -19.60 -17.65
C ILE A 239 -1.01 -18.36 -17.83
N ILE A 240 -1.95 -18.37 -18.78
CA ILE A 240 -2.87 -17.25 -19.01
C ILE A 240 -3.74 -17.00 -17.77
N ALA A 241 -4.31 -18.07 -17.19
CA ALA A 241 -5.10 -17.97 -15.97
C ALA A 241 -4.27 -17.40 -14.79
N ALA A 242 -3.04 -17.88 -14.58
CA ALA A 242 -2.16 -17.38 -13.53
C ALA A 242 -1.78 -15.90 -13.72
N ALA A 243 -1.53 -15.47 -14.97
CA ALA A 243 -1.26 -14.07 -15.28
C ALA A 243 -2.48 -13.17 -15.00
N ILE A 244 -3.68 -13.62 -15.34
CA ILE A 244 -4.93 -12.92 -15.02
C ILE A 244 -5.15 -12.86 -13.50
N VAL A 245 -4.96 -13.97 -12.79
CA VAL A 245 -5.07 -14.01 -11.31
C VAL A 245 -4.12 -13.00 -10.69
N LEU A 246 -2.84 -13.00 -11.08
CA LEU A 246 -1.88 -12.02 -10.56
C LEU A 246 -2.32 -10.59 -10.86
N LEU A 247 -2.74 -10.29 -12.09
CA LEU A 247 -3.18 -8.94 -12.46
C LEU A 247 -4.40 -8.49 -11.66
N LEU A 248 -5.40 -9.36 -11.48
CA LEU A 248 -6.61 -9.06 -10.71
C LEU A 248 -6.29 -8.87 -9.22
N VAL A 249 -5.53 -9.79 -8.64
CA VAL A 249 -5.13 -9.74 -7.23
C VAL A 249 -4.38 -8.45 -6.92
N TYR A 250 -3.42 -8.08 -7.76
CA TYR A 250 -2.61 -6.88 -7.58
C TYR A 250 -3.36 -5.60 -7.99
N SER A 251 -4.50 -5.71 -8.67
CA SER A 251 -5.40 -4.56 -8.90
C SER A 251 -6.28 -4.27 -7.70
N VAL A 252 -6.43 -5.19 -6.74
CA VAL A 252 -7.13 -4.88 -5.49
C VAL A 252 -6.17 -4.11 -4.57
N PRO A 253 -6.50 -2.89 -4.10
CA PRO A 253 -5.60 -2.07 -3.31
C PRO A 253 -5.00 -2.83 -2.13
N HIS A 254 -3.72 -2.59 -1.86
CA HIS A 254 -3.01 -3.21 -0.75
C HIS A 254 -3.61 -2.73 0.59
N SER A 255 -3.66 -3.59 1.62
CA SER A 255 -3.97 -3.17 3.00
C SER A 255 -5.38 -2.57 3.25
N THR A 256 -6.40 -2.89 2.44
CA THR A 256 -7.81 -2.53 2.76
C THR A 256 -8.40 -3.38 3.90
N MET A 257 -7.81 -4.54 4.19
CA MET A 257 -8.16 -5.44 5.32
C MET A 257 -6.89 -6.12 5.83
N GLY A 258 -5.97 -5.31 6.37
CA GLY A 258 -4.70 -5.77 6.90
C GLY A 258 -4.68 -5.83 8.43
N SER A 259 -3.59 -6.28 9.02
CA SER A 259 -3.43 -6.31 10.49
C SER A 259 -3.74 -4.96 11.19
N GLU A 260 -4.48 -4.99 12.29
CA GLU A 260 -4.85 -3.82 13.09
C GLU A 260 -4.58 -4.08 14.57
N LEU A 261 -4.07 -3.07 15.27
CA LEU A 261 -3.87 -3.15 16.72
C LEU A 261 -5.22 -2.96 17.43
N ASN A 262 -5.61 -3.95 18.22
CA ASN A 262 -6.74 -3.81 19.12
C ASN A 262 -6.28 -3.02 20.36
N TYR A 263 -6.74 -1.78 20.51
CA TYR A 263 -6.33 -0.92 21.63
C TYR A 263 -6.78 -1.39 23.01
N ASN A 264 -7.72 -2.34 23.10
CA ASN A 264 -8.17 -2.88 24.39
C ASN A 264 -7.26 -4.02 24.87
N THR A 265 -6.83 -4.89 23.94
CA THR A 265 -5.97 -6.05 24.26
C THR A 265 -4.49 -5.76 24.04
N MET A 266 -4.17 -4.70 23.27
CA MET A 266 -2.83 -4.39 22.76
C MET A 266 -2.24 -5.50 21.88
N GLU A 267 -3.09 -6.34 21.30
CA GLU A 267 -2.71 -7.40 20.38
C GLU A 267 -3.05 -7.04 18.94
N ILE A 268 -2.26 -7.56 18.01
CA ILE A 268 -2.49 -7.36 16.58
C ILE A 268 -3.48 -8.44 16.09
N GLN A 269 -4.56 -7.98 15.48
CA GLN A 269 -5.63 -8.83 14.95
C GLN A 269 -5.83 -8.53 13.46
N THR A 270 -6.57 -9.37 12.75
CA THR A 270 -6.97 -9.05 11.37
C THR A 270 -8.06 -7.99 11.44
N ALA A 271 -7.98 -6.92 10.65
CA ALA A 271 -9.05 -5.92 10.60
C ALA A 271 -10.36 -6.56 10.10
N ASP A 272 -11.45 -6.32 10.83
CA ASP A 272 -12.81 -6.71 10.45
C ASP A 272 -13.33 -5.92 9.23
#